data_AF-A0A072P7N9-F1
#
_entry.id   AF-A0A072P7N9-F1
#
_cell.length_a   1.000
_cell.length_b   1.000
_cell.length_c   1.000
_cell.angle_alpha   90.00
_cell.angle_beta   90.00
_cell.angle_gamma   90.00
#
_symmetry.space_group_name_H-M   'P 1'
#
loop_
_entity.id
_entity.type
_entity.pdbx_description
1 polymer ?
#
loop_
_entity_poly.entity_id
_entity_poly.type
_entity_poly.pdbx_seq_one_letter_code
_entity_poly.pdbx_strand_id
1 'polypeptide(L)'
;MTSANTIQREAVFPTRQALGQMNSKLKGAQTGHSLLKRKSEALTKRFREILKRIDEAKRKMGRVMQIASFSLAEVSYAVGGDIGYQIQESVKNARFRIKTKQENVSGVFLPQFEGFTKDEINDFGLTGLGKGGQQVQRCRETYTRAVEALVELASLQTAFVILDEVIKVVNRRVNAIEHVIIPRTENTIKYINSELDELDREEFYRLKKVSNKKQRDQAAADKEILAQREKNKNAAATSENQEAADVLGEHEDDDVIF
;
A
#
# COMPACT_ATOMS: atom_id res chain seq x y z
N MET A 1 -1.26 32.67 -12.81
CA MET A 1 -2.05 31.82 -11.88
C MET A 1 -2.05 30.33 -12.26
N THR A 2 -1.03 29.83 -12.97
CA THR A 2 -1.02 28.49 -13.58
C THR A 2 -0.30 27.40 -12.76
N SER A 3 0.27 27.73 -11.60
CA SER A 3 1.13 26.80 -10.84
C SER A 3 0.46 26.08 -9.67
N ALA A 4 -0.84 26.30 -9.40
CA ALA A 4 -1.53 25.65 -8.29
C ALA A 4 -2.12 24.27 -8.65
N ASN A 5 -2.44 24.01 -9.92
CA ASN A 5 -3.07 22.75 -10.35
C ASN A 5 -2.06 21.64 -10.72
N THR A 6 -0.77 21.95 -10.76
CA THR A 6 0.29 20.99 -11.09
C THR A 6 0.60 20.00 -9.95
N ILE A 7 0.12 20.26 -8.73
CA ILE A 7 0.42 19.42 -7.55
C ILE A 7 -0.51 18.18 -7.47
N GLN A 8 -1.64 18.18 -8.17
CA GLN A 8 -2.65 17.10 -8.09
C GLN A 8 -2.53 16.03 -9.19
N ARG A 9 -1.49 16.04 -10.02
CA ARG A 9 -1.31 15.06 -11.11
C ARG A 9 0.10 14.50 -11.16
N GLU A 10 0.25 13.33 -11.74
CA GLU A 10 1.57 12.78 -12.06
C GLU A 10 2.06 13.35 -13.40
N ALA A 11 3.35 13.64 -13.50
CA ALA A 11 3.96 14.15 -14.72
C ALA A 11 4.20 12.98 -15.68
N VAL A 12 3.20 12.67 -16.51
CA VAL A 12 3.24 11.55 -17.46
C VAL A 12 2.73 12.02 -18.82
N PHE A 13 3.43 11.61 -19.88
CA PHE A 13 3.01 11.90 -21.25
C PHE A 13 1.74 11.10 -21.60
N PRO A 14 0.73 11.76 -22.21
CA PRO A 14 -0.54 11.12 -22.53
C PRO A 14 -0.37 10.14 -23.69
N THR A 15 -0.27 8.85 -23.36
CA THR A 15 -0.18 7.75 -24.33
C THR A 15 -1.12 6.62 -23.89
N ARG A 16 -1.60 5.80 -24.85
CA ARG A 16 -2.44 4.63 -24.52
C ARG A 16 -1.73 3.65 -23.56
N GLN A 17 -0.40 3.54 -23.65
CA GLN A 17 0.39 2.73 -22.72
C GLN A 17 0.39 3.33 -21.29
N ALA A 18 0.58 4.64 -21.16
CA ALA A 18 0.52 5.33 -19.87
C ALA A 18 -0.87 5.21 -19.22
N LEU A 19 -1.94 5.28 -20.01
CA LEU A 19 -3.31 5.05 -19.54
C LEU A 19 -3.46 3.66 -18.91
N GLY A 20 -2.95 2.62 -19.59
CA GLY A 20 -2.96 1.25 -19.07
C GLY A 20 -2.20 1.09 -17.76
N GLN A 21 -1.03 1.73 -17.64
CA GLN A 21 -0.25 1.75 -16.39
C GLN A 21 -0.99 2.47 -15.26
N MET A 22 -1.61 3.63 -15.52
CA MET A 22 -2.35 4.38 -14.52
C MET A 22 -3.62 3.67 -14.05
N ASN A 23 -4.35 3.02 -14.96
CA ASN A 23 -5.50 2.19 -14.58
C ASN A 23 -5.11 0.99 -13.73
N SER A 24 -3.97 0.35 -14.04
CA SER A 24 -3.43 -0.75 -13.23
C SER A 24 -3.02 -0.27 -11.84
N LYS A 25 -2.40 0.91 -11.77
CA LYS A 25 -2.03 1.58 -10.52
C LYS A 25 -3.25 1.97 -9.68
N LEU A 26 -4.32 2.49 -10.30
CA LEU A 26 -5.57 2.81 -9.61
C LEU A 26 -6.21 1.57 -8.99
N LYS A 27 -6.32 0.47 -9.76
CA LYS A 27 -6.82 -0.82 -9.26
C LYS A 27 -5.92 -1.37 -8.13
N GLY A 28 -4.60 -1.23 -8.26
CA GLY A 28 -3.64 -1.60 -7.21
C GLY A 28 -3.80 -0.76 -5.93
N ALA A 29 -4.04 0.54 -6.07
CA ALA A 29 -4.28 1.45 -4.94
C ALA A 29 -5.61 1.13 -4.23
N GLN A 30 -6.68 0.86 -4.98
CA GLN A 30 -7.99 0.47 -4.42
C GLN A 30 -7.92 -0.86 -3.67
N THR A 31 -7.30 -1.88 -4.27
CA THR A 31 -7.08 -3.17 -3.59
C THR A 31 -6.20 -3.00 -2.36
N GLY A 32 -5.06 -2.31 -2.49
CA GLY A 32 -4.16 -1.99 -1.37
C GLY A 32 -4.84 -1.26 -0.21
N HIS A 33 -5.71 -0.28 -0.50
CA HIS A 33 -6.52 0.40 0.51
C HIS A 33 -7.42 -0.58 1.26
N SER A 34 -8.15 -1.44 0.54
CA SER A 34 -9.04 -2.42 1.16
C SER A 34 -8.30 -3.44 2.04
N LEU A 35 -7.11 -3.89 1.62
CA LEU A 35 -6.28 -4.82 2.39
C LEU A 35 -5.73 -4.15 3.67
N LEU A 36 -5.20 -2.93 3.55
CA LEU A 36 -4.64 -2.21 4.70
C LEU A 36 -5.72 -1.82 5.71
N LYS A 37 -6.92 -1.46 5.24
CA LYS A 37 -8.07 -1.18 6.10
C LYS A 37 -8.47 -2.41 6.92
N ARG A 38 -8.61 -3.57 6.28
CA ARG A 38 -8.88 -4.85 6.97
C ARG A 38 -7.78 -5.21 7.98
N LYS A 39 -6.51 -5.00 7.63
CA LYS A 39 -5.38 -5.20 8.55
C LYS A 39 -5.48 -4.27 9.76
N SER A 40 -5.78 -2.98 9.55
CA SER A 40 -5.92 -1.99 10.62
C SER A 40 -7.06 -2.34 11.58
N GLU A 41 -8.20 -2.77 11.06
CA GLU A 41 -9.35 -3.20 11.87
C GLU A 41 -9.01 -4.42 12.74
N ALA A 42 -8.33 -5.41 12.15
CA ALA A 42 -7.87 -6.60 12.89
C ALA A 42 -6.87 -6.25 14.00
N LEU A 43 -5.90 -5.38 13.72
CA LEU A 43 -4.93 -4.91 14.70
C LEU A 43 -5.62 -4.11 15.82
N THR A 44 -6.59 -3.25 15.48
CA THR A 44 -7.36 -2.46 16.44
C THR A 44 -8.17 -3.35 17.39
N LYS A 45 -8.73 -4.45 16.88
CA LYS A 45 -9.42 -5.43 17.72
C LYS A 45 -8.46 -6.07 18.73
N ARG A 46 -7.31 -6.55 18.28
CA ARG A 46 -6.27 -7.13 19.17
C ARG A 46 -5.71 -6.12 20.16
N PHE A 47 -5.53 -4.87 19.74
CA PHE A 47 -5.11 -3.78 20.59
C PHE A 47 -6.07 -3.55 21.77
N ARG A 48 -7.39 -3.58 21.51
CA ARG A 48 -8.41 -3.50 22.58
C ARG A 48 -8.39 -4.71 23.51
N GLU A 49 -8.14 -5.90 23.00
CA GLU A 49 -8.00 -7.11 23.83
C GLU A 49 -6.77 -7.01 24.75
N ILE A 50 -5.64 -6.54 24.23
CA ILE A 50 -4.42 -6.32 25.02
C ILE A 50 -4.64 -5.23 26.07
N LEU A 51 -5.34 -4.14 25.74
CA LEU A 51 -5.70 -3.09 26.70
C LEU A 51 -6.46 -3.63 27.92
N LYS A 52 -7.46 -4.49 27.70
CA LYS A 52 -8.21 -5.12 28.79
C LYS A 52 -7.30 -5.99 29.65
N ARG A 53 -6.45 -6.81 29.02
CA ARG A 53 -5.46 -7.64 29.72
C ARG A 53 -4.47 -6.81 30.53
N ILE A 54 -4.06 -5.64 30.03
CA ILE A 54 -3.17 -4.73 30.75
C ILE A 54 -3.85 -4.16 32.00
N ASP A 55 -5.11 -3.73 31.93
CA ASP A 55 -5.84 -3.25 33.12
C ASP A 55 -5.97 -4.36 34.17
N GLU A 56 -6.40 -5.56 33.76
CA GLU A 56 -6.49 -6.73 34.64
C GLU A 56 -5.15 -7.08 35.29
N ALA A 57 -4.08 -7.16 34.49
CA ALA A 57 -2.74 -7.47 34.95
C ALA A 57 -2.19 -6.38 35.89
N LYS A 58 -2.45 -5.10 35.61
CA LYS A 58 -2.02 -3.97 36.46
C LYS A 58 -2.73 -3.99 37.81
N ARG A 59 -4.04 -4.30 37.84
CA ARG A 59 -4.79 -4.48 39.10
C ARG A 59 -4.28 -5.69 39.89
N LYS A 60 -3.99 -6.81 39.21
CA LYS A 60 -3.40 -8.01 39.84
C LYS A 60 -2.02 -7.70 40.42
N MET A 61 -1.16 -7.03 39.65
CA MET A 61 0.17 -6.58 40.08
C MET A 61 0.08 -5.70 41.33
N GLY A 62 -0.83 -4.72 41.35
CA GLY A 62 -1.02 -3.86 42.53
C GLY A 62 -1.31 -4.66 43.81
N ARG A 63 -2.18 -5.68 43.73
CA ARG A 63 -2.47 -6.58 44.86
C ARG A 63 -1.26 -7.44 45.26
N VAL A 64 -0.58 -8.04 44.29
CA VAL A 64 0.59 -8.89 44.55
C VAL A 64 1.74 -8.08 45.17
N MET A 65 1.97 -6.86 44.69
CA MET A 65 2.98 -5.96 45.23
C MET A 65 2.63 -5.48 46.64
N GLN A 66 1.35 -5.24 46.94
CA GLN A 66 0.91 -4.90 48.28
C GLN A 66 1.18 -6.06 49.27
N ILE A 67 0.88 -7.30 48.86
CA ILE A 67 1.17 -8.50 49.67
C ILE A 67 2.68 -8.65 49.87
N ALA A 68 3.49 -8.48 48.82
CA ALA A 68 4.95 -8.56 48.91
C ALA A 68 5.53 -7.47 49.84
N SER A 69 5.00 -6.25 49.77
CA SER A 69 5.40 -5.14 50.65
C SER A 69 5.07 -5.45 52.12
N PHE A 70 3.90 -6.07 52.37
CA PHE A 70 3.52 -6.50 53.72
C PHE A 70 4.43 -7.61 54.24
N SER A 71 4.76 -8.61 53.41
CA SER A 71 5.71 -9.68 53.79
C SER A 71 7.11 -9.14 54.07
N LEU A 72 7.54 -8.05 53.42
CA LEU A 72 8.79 -7.37 53.77
C LEU A 72 8.73 -6.72 55.15
N ALA A 73 7.59 -6.11 55.51
CA ALA A 73 7.38 -5.54 56.84
C ALA A 73 7.39 -6.63 57.93
N GLU A 74 6.76 -7.79 57.67
CA GLU A 74 6.81 -8.96 58.56
C GLU A 74 8.25 -9.44 58.79
N VAL A 75 9.06 -9.48 57.73
CA VAL A 75 10.49 -9.85 57.82
C VAL A 75 11.28 -8.83 58.63
N SER A 76 11.09 -7.53 58.36
CA SER A 76 11.78 -6.46 59.09
C SER A 76 11.47 -6.52 60.60
N TYR A 77 10.22 -6.79 60.96
CA TYR A 77 9.82 -6.99 62.35
C TYR A 77 10.42 -8.26 62.97
N ALA A 78 10.36 -9.39 62.26
CA ALA A 78 10.83 -10.68 62.78
C ALA A 78 12.35 -10.76 62.97
N VAL A 79 13.12 -10.07 62.10
CA VAL A 79 14.58 -10.03 62.16
C VAL A 79 15.08 -8.96 63.13
N GLY A 80 14.29 -7.90 63.37
CA GLY A 80 14.58 -6.87 64.39
C GLY A 80 15.78 -5.98 64.07
N GLY A 81 16.24 -5.95 62.82
CA GLY A 81 17.41 -5.19 62.35
C GLY A 81 17.40 -4.99 60.83
N ASP A 82 18.40 -4.27 60.31
CA ASP A 82 18.50 -3.96 58.88
C ASP A 82 19.03 -5.18 58.08
N ILE A 83 18.10 -5.90 57.44
CA ILE A 83 18.42 -7.03 56.55
C ILE A 83 19.00 -6.57 55.20
N GLY A 84 18.90 -5.28 54.88
CA GLY A 84 19.31 -4.71 53.60
C GLY A 84 20.78 -4.93 53.30
N TYR A 85 21.66 -4.72 54.30
CA TYR A 85 23.11 -4.90 54.14
C TYR A 85 23.47 -6.35 53.77
N GLN A 86 22.91 -7.33 54.49
CA GLN A 86 23.15 -8.77 54.22
C GLN A 86 22.67 -9.19 52.83
N ILE A 87 21.52 -8.67 52.41
CA ILE A 87 20.99 -8.93 51.06
C ILE A 87 21.93 -8.33 50.01
N GLN A 88 22.32 -7.07 50.15
CA GLN A 88 23.19 -6.40 49.18
C GLN A 88 24.56 -7.10 49.03
N GLU A 89 25.17 -7.51 50.14
CA GLU A 89 26.45 -8.25 50.13
C GLU A 89 26.33 -9.64 49.48
N SER A 90 25.16 -10.28 49.61
CA SER A 90 24.90 -11.60 49.02
C SER A 90 24.69 -11.58 47.49
N VAL A 91 24.38 -10.43 46.89
CA VAL A 91 24.09 -10.34 45.45
C VAL A 91 25.39 -10.38 44.64
N LYS A 92 25.65 -11.50 43.95
CA LYS A 92 26.75 -11.64 42.98
C LYS A 92 26.25 -11.79 41.54
N ASN A 93 25.27 -12.66 41.33
CA ASN A 93 24.70 -12.95 40.01
C ASN A 93 23.17 -12.93 40.07
N ALA A 94 22.50 -12.50 39.00
CA ALA A 94 21.05 -12.57 38.94
C ALA A 94 20.57 -14.03 38.80
N ARG A 95 19.85 -14.52 39.82
CA ARG A 95 19.14 -15.81 39.79
C ARG A 95 17.93 -15.80 38.85
N PHE A 96 17.14 -14.72 38.89
CA PHE A 96 16.01 -14.53 37.98
C PHE A 96 16.47 -13.74 36.75
N ARG A 97 16.25 -14.30 35.56
CA ARG A 97 16.66 -13.72 34.28
C ARG A 97 15.48 -13.75 33.31
N ILE A 98 15.57 -12.91 32.28
CA ILE A 98 14.51 -12.77 31.28
C ILE A 98 15.02 -13.30 29.94
N LYS A 99 14.22 -14.11 29.27
CA LYS A 99 14.40 -14.49 27.86
C LYS A 99 13.40 -13.72 27.02
N THR A 100 13.86 -13.27 25.85
CA THR A 100 12.98 -12.63 24.87
C THR A 100 12.60 -13.65 23.81
N LYS A 101 11.31 -13.75 23.53
CA LYS A 101 10.71 -14.53 22.46
C LYS A 101 9.97 -13.57 21.54
N GLN A 102 9.75 -13.97 20.29
CA GLN A 102 8.96 -13.18 19.35
C GLN A 102 7.63 -13.90 19.09
N GLU A 103 6.53 -13.18 19.22
CA GLU A 103 5.18 -13.65 18.91
C GLU A 103 4.66 -12.88 17.69
N ASN A 104 4.07 -13.58 16.72
CA ASN A 104 3.48 -12.94 15.53
C ASN A 104 1.99 -12.69 15.76
N VAL A 105 1.59 -11.43 15.81
CA VAL A 105 0.18 -11.02 15.91
C VAL A 105 -0.20 -10.28 14.64
N SER A 106 -1.00 -10.93 13.79
CA SER A 106 -1.57 -10.34 12.56
C SER A 106 -0.51 -9.71 11.63
N GLY A 107 0.68 -10.32 11.54
CA GLY A 107 1.77 -9.86 10.69
C GLY A 107 2.60 -8.73 11.31
N VAL A 108 2.60 -8.63 12.64
CA VAL A 108 3.48 -7.76 13.44
C VAL A 108 4.19 -8.65 14.46
N PHE A 109 5.52 -8.58 14.50
CA PHE A 109 6.33 -9.31 15.47
C PHE A 109 6.40 -8.51 16.77
N LEU A 110 5.84 -9.06 17.84
CA LEU A 110 5.82 -8.47 19.17
C LEU A 110 6.82 -9.23 20.06
N PRO A 111 7.66 -8.52 20.83
CA PRO A 111 8.52 -9.15 21.82
C PRO A 111 7.67 -9.66 23.00
N GLN A 112 7.91 -10.90 23.40
CA GLN A 112 7.35 -11.52 24.58
C GLN A 112 8.49 -11.84 25.55
N PHE A 113 8.30 -11.50 26.82
CA PHE A 113 9.29 -11.78 27.86
C PHE A 113 8.87 -12.97 28.71
N GLU A 114 9.77 -13.95 28.85
CA GLU A 114 9.59 -15.12 29.69
C GLU A 114 10.64 -15.08 30.82
N GLY A 115 10.17 -15.12 32.08
CA GLY A 115 11.03 -15.22 33.25
C GLY A 115 11.57 -16.64 33.41
N PHE A 116 12.87 -16.77 33.66
CA PHE A 116 13.50 -18.05 34.00
C PHE A 116 14.38 -17.91 35.24
N THR A 117 14.23 -18.86 36.15
CA THR A 117 15.03 -18.94 37.37
C THR A 117 16.16 -19.95 37.15
N LYS A 118 17.41 -19.56 37.41
CA LYS A 118 18.54 -20.49 37.42
C LYS A 118 18.68 -21.11 38.81
N ASP A 119 18.36 -22.39 38.93
CA ASP A 119 18.40 -23.08 40.23
C ASP A 119 19.82 -23.40 40.72
N GLU A 120 20.83 -23.35 39.84
CA GLU A 120 22.24 -23.52 40.18
C GLU A 120 22.79 -22.41 41.08
N ILE A 121 22.11 -21.26 41.14
CA ILE A 121 22.55 -20.10 41.90
C ILE A 121 21.81 -20.06 43.24
N ASN A 122 22.54 -20.36 44.32
CA ASN A 122 22.03 -20.32 45.68
C ASN A 122 22.67 -19.16 46.48
N ASP A 123 22.34 -17.93 46.09
CA ASP A 123 22.95 -16.71 46.64
C ASP A 123 22.59 -16.42 48.12
N PHE A 124 21.55 -17.06 48.65
CA PHE A 124 20.92 -16.69 49.92
C PHE A 124 21.02 -17.77 51.02
N GLY A 125 21.94 -18.74 50.88
CA GLY A 125 22.07 -19.86 51.84
C GLY A 125 22.37 -19.44 53.29
N LEU A 126 22.93 -18.24 53.51
CA LEU A 126 23.22 -17.69 54.84
C LEU A 126 22.22 -16.64 55.33
N THR A 127 21.37 -16.08 54.48
CA THR A 127 20.39 -15.06 54.88
C THR A 127 19.17 -15.74 55.52
N GLY A 128 19.02 -15.62 56.84
CA GLY A 128 17.93 -16.27 57.59
C GLY A 128 18.35 -17.43 58.49
N LEU A 129 19.66 -17.65 58.70
CA LEU A 129 20.16 -18.58 59.74
C LEU A 129 19.90 -18.08 61.18
N GLY A 130 19.51 -16.81 61.34
CA GLY A 130 19.11 -16.20 62.62
C GLY A 130 17.60 -16.25 62.89
N LYS A 131 17.11 -15.36 63.75
CA LYS A 131 15.66 -15.23 64.02
C LYS A 131 14.93 -14.77 62.76
N GLY A 132 13.85 -15.48 62.37
CA GLY A 132 12.96 -15.07 61.28
C GLY A 132 13.23 -15.66 59.88
N GLY A 133 14.15 -16.63 59.73
CA GLY A 133 14.49 -17.22 58.42
C GLY A 133 13.31 -17.76 57.60
N GLN A 134 12.30 -18.33 58.25
CA GLN A 134 11.08 -18.81 57.58
C GLN A 134 10.27 -17.66 56.96
N GLN A 135 10.22 -16.50 57.62
CA GLN A 135 9.56 -15.31 57.08
C GLN A 135 10.35 -14.73 55.91
N VAL A 136 11.69 -14.75 55.98
CA VAL A 136 12.56 -14.33 54.87
C VAL A 136 12.30 -15.18 53.62
N GLN A 137 12.19 -16.49 53.76
CA GLN A 137 11.90 -17.36 52.61
C GLN A 137 10.48 -17.16 52.06
N ARG A 138 9.48 -17.00 52.92
CA ARG A 138 8.12 -16.67 52.47
C ARG A 138 8.09 -15.35 51.71
N CYS A 139 8.76 -14.33 52.24
CA CYS A 139 8.88 -13.03 51.59
C CYS A 139 9.55 -13.18 50.21
N ARG A 140 10.64 -13.93 50.11
CA ARG A 140 11.31 -14.22 48.84
C ARG A 140 10.39 -14.88 47.81
N GLU A 141 9.63 -15.90 48.21
CA GLU A 141 8.67 -16.54 47.31
C GLU A 141 7.60 -15.55 46.83
N THR A 142 7.09 -14.69 47.72
CA THR A 142 6.11 -13.66 47.34
C THR A 142 6.69 -12.62 46.38
N TYR A 143 7.93 -12.17 46.58
CA TYR A 143 8.62 -11.26 45.67
C TYR A 143 8.96 -11.92 44.33
N THR A 144 9.30 -13.22 44.32
CA THR A 144 9.55 -13.96 43.07
C THR A 144 8.29 -13.96 42.21
N ARG A 145 7.13 -14.27 42.79
CA ARG A 145 5.83 -14.20 42.10
C ARG A 145 5.45 -12.77 41.68
N ALA A 146 5.84 -11.76 42.47
CA ALA A 146 5.63 -10.36 42.12
C ALA A 146 6.45 -9.94 40.89
N VAL A 147 7.71 -10.36 40.82
CA VAL A 147 8.59 -10.11 39.68
C VAL A 147 8.11 -10.85 38.43
N GLU A 148 7.64 -12.08 38.55
CA GLU A 148 7.01 -12.82 37.43
C GLU A 148 5.80 -12.05 36.86
N ALA A 149 4.91 -11.58 37.73
CA ALA A 149 3.76 -10.76 37.31
C ALA A 149 4.18 -9.41 36.67
N LEU A 150 5.29 -8.82 37.12
CA LEU A 150 5.86 -7.63 36.51
C LEU A 150 6.42 -7.90 35.11
N VAL A 151 7.08 -9.04 34.90
CA VAL A 151 7.60 -9.43 33.58
C VAL A 151 6.45 -9.65 32.60
N GLU A 152 5.38 -10.33 33.03
CA GLU A 152 4.16 -10.49 32.22
C GLU A 152 3.55 -9.13 31.83
N LEU A 153 3.42 -8.22 32.80
CA LEU A 153 2.90 -6.88 32.54
C LEU A 153 3.81 -6.08 31.59
N ALA A 154 5.12 -6.11 31.79
CA ALA A 154 6.10 -5.42 30.96
C ALA A 154 6.08 -5.96 29.51
N SER A 155 5.87 -7.26 29.33
CA SER A 155 5.67 -7.88 28.02
C SER A 155 4.44 -7.31 27.32
N LEU A 156 3.31 -7.24 28.01
CA LEU A 156 2.07 -6.67 27.45
C LEU A 156 2.21 -5.17 27.13
N GLN A 157 2.87 -4.40 28.01
CA GLN A 157 3.09 -2.97 27.80
C GLN A 157 4.01 -2.68 26.62
N THR A 158 5.11 -3.42 26.48
CA THR A 158 6.04 -3.26 25.35
C THR A 158 5.36 -3.62 24.04
N ALA A 159 4.63 -4.74 24.01
CA ALA A 159 3.82 -5.15 22.88
C ALA A 159 2.75 -4.09 22.52
N PHE A 160 2.14 -3.45 23.52
CA PHE A 160 1.14 -2.41 23.33
C PHE A 160 1.71 -1.16 22.65
N VAL A 161 2.87 -0.67 23.08
CA VAL A 161 3.52 0.51 22.48
C VAL A 161 3.88 0.25 21.02
N ILE A 162 4.50 -0.91 20.74
CA ILE A 162 4.88 -1.29 19.36
C ILE A 162 3.64 -1.42 18.48
N LEU A 163 2.58 -2.05 19.00
CA LEU A 163 1.33 -2.25 18.26
C LEU A 163 0.64 -0.91 17.95
N ASP A 164 0.62 0.04 18.88
CA ASP A 164 0.07 1.38 18.68
C ASP A 164 0.78 2.14 17.56
N GLU A 165 2.12 2.11 17.56
CA GLU A 165 2.93 2.74 16.51
C GLU A 165 2.62 2.15 15.14
N VAL A 166 2.53 0.82 15.05
CA VAL A 166 2.19 0.14 13.79
C VAL A 166 0.80 0.52 13.31
N ILE A 167 -0.20 0.57 14.21
CA ILE A 167 -1.56 1.00 13.87
C ILE A 167 -1.57 2.44 13.33
N LYS A 168 -0.84 3.36 13.98
CA LYS A 168 -0.71 4.75 13.51
C LYS A 168 -0.09 4.83 12.11
N VAL A 169 0.96 4.04 11.85
CA VAL A 169 1.60 3.99 10.52
C VAL A 169 0.65 3.42 9.46
N VAL A 170 -0.08 2.34 9.77
CA VAL A 170 -1.05 1.75 8.85
C VAL A 170 -2.18 2.73 8.55
N ASN A 171 -2.77 3.38 9.56
CA ASN A 171 -3.83 4.37 9.36
C ASN A 171 -3.35 5.58 8.54
N ARG A 172 -2.13 6.06 8.79
CA ARG A 172 -1.53 7.11 7.98
C ARG A 172 -1.39 6.69 6.51
N ARG A 173 -0.99 5.44 6.25
CA ARG A 173 -0.89 4.90 4.89
C ARG A 173 -2.27 4.76 4.23
N VAL A 174 -3.28 4.30 4.95
CA VAL A 174 -4.66 4.20 4.46
C VAL A 174 -5.17 5.59 4.04
N ASN A 175 -4.99 6.59 4.90
CA ASN A 175 -5.41 7.97 4.62
C ASN A 175 -4.64 8.60 3.45
N ALA A 176 -3.33 8.32 3.34
CA ALA A 176 -2.53 8.78 2.21
C ALA A 176 -3.02 8.17 0.89
N ILE A 177 -3.40 6.89 0.89
CA ILE A 177 -3.95 6.25 -0.31
C ILE A 177 -5.30 6.86 -0.67
N GLU A 178 -6.18 7.03 0.32
CA GLU A 178 -7.55 7.52 0.13
C GLU A 178 -7.61 8.98 -0.33
N HIS A 179 -6.86 9.87 0.31
CA HIS A 179 -6.98 11.31 0.07
C HIS A 179 -5.90 11.90 -0.83
N VAL A 180 -4.79 11.20 -1.08
CA VAL A 180 -3.69 11.72 -1.91
C VAL A 180 -3.51 10.89 -3.18
N ILE A 181 -3.31 9.58 -3.05
CA ILE A 181 -2.90 8.73 -4.20
C ILE A 181 -4.08 8.46 -5.14
N ILE A 182 -5.24 8.04 -4.62
CA ILE A 182 -6.42 7.75 -5.45
C ILE A 182 -6.86 8.99 -6.23
N PRO A 183 -7.10 10.16 -5.62
CA PRO A 183 -7.55 11.35 -6.35
C PRO A 183 -6.51 11.83 -7.37
N ARG A 184 -5.22 11.76 -7.03
CA ARG A 184 -4.13 12.13 -7.94
C ARG A 184 -4.05 11.22 -9.16
N THR A 185 -4.26 9.92 -8.98
CA THR A 185 -4.27 8.94 -10.07
C THR A 185 -5.50 9.14 -10.95
N GLU A 186 -6.69 9.36 -10.36
CA GLU A 186 -7.93 9.63 -11.10
C GLU A 186 -7.84 10.91 -11.94
N ASN A 187 -7.30 11.99 -11.38
CA ASN A 187 -7.08 13.23 -12.12
C ASN A 187 -6.10 13.05 -13.29
N THR A 188 -5.06 12.22 -13.09
CA THR A 188 -4.10 11.89 -14.15
C THR A 188 -4.76 11.08 -15.26
N ILE A 189 -5.62 10.10 -14.92
CA ILE A 189 -6.39 9.31 -15.90
C ILE A 189 -7.33 10.22 -16.70
N LYS A 190 -8.06 11.13 -16.04
CA LYS A 190 -8.93 12.10 -16.71
C LYS A 190 -8.17 12.96 -17.71
N TYR A 191 -6.98 13.44 -17.35
CA TYR A 191 -6.10 14.22 -18.24
C TYR A 191 -5.64 13.39 -19.45
N ILE A 192 -5.17 12.15 -19.23
CA ILE A 192 -4.71 11.30 -20.33
C ILE A 192 -5.87 11.00 -21.28
N ASN A 193 -7.07 10.73 -20.77
CA ASN A 193 -8.26 10.51 -21.60
C ASN A 193 -8.60 11.76 -22.43
N SER A 194 -8.63 12.96 -21.83
CA SER A 194 -8.94 14.18 -22.58
C SER A 194 -7.93 14.48 -23.68
N GLU A 195 -6.64 14.23 -23.44
CA GLU A 195 -5.59 14.44 -24.45
C GLU A 195 -5.65 13.39 -25.57
N LEU A 196 -5.92 12.12 -25.24
CA LEU A 196 -6.09 11.07 -26.25
C LEU A 196 -7.34 11.31 -27.10
N ASP A 197 -8.46 11.74 -26.51
CA ASP A 197 -9.68 12.06 -27.24
C ASP A 197 -9.49 13.26 -28.18
N GLU A 198 -8.67 14.24 -27.81
CA GLU A 198 -8.34 15.38 -28.68
C GLU A 198 -7.42 14.96 -29.83
N LEU A 199 -6.40 14.13 -29.57
CA LEU A 199 -5.54 13.56 -30.61
C LEU A 199 -6.34 12.70 -31.61
N ASP A 200 -7.23 11.84 -31.11
CA ASP A 200 -8.11 11.00 -31.95
C ASP A 200 -9.08 11.89 -32.76
N ARG A 201 -9.56 13.01 -32.20
CA ARG A 201 -10.41 13.99 -32.90
C ARG A 201 -9.65 14.72 -34.02
N GLU A 202 -8.41 15.15 -33.77
CA GLU A 202 -7.56 15.79 -34.78
C GLU A 202 -7.22 14.83 -35.93
N GLU A 203 -6.90 13.57 -35.61
CA GLU A 203 -6.64 12.53 -36.61
C GLU A 203 -7.90 12.22 -37.44
N PHE A 204 -9.07 12.12 -36.81
CA PHE A 204 -10.34 11.95 -37.49
C PHE A 204 -10.63 13.12 -38.47
N TYR A 205 -10.36 14.37 -38.06
CA TYR A 205 -10.55 15.52 -38.94
C TYR A 205 -9.59 15.51 -40.13
N ARG A 206 -8.31 15.13 -39.92
CA ARG A 206 -7.33 14.96 -41.01
C ARG A 206 -7.77 13.90 -42.01
N LEU A 207 -8.19 12.72 -41.53
CA LEU A 207 -8.70 11.64 -42.39
C LEU A 207 -9.94 12.07 -43.17
N LYS A 208 -10.88 12.78 -42.53
CA LYS A 208 -12.07 13.32 -43.19
C LYS A 208 -11.73 14.32 -44.29
N LYS A 209 -10.75 15.21 -44.08
CA LYS A 209 -10.27 16.15 -45.11
C LYS A 209 -9.64 15.42 -46.30
N VAL A 210 -8.81 14.41 -46.05
CA VAL A 210 -8.18 13.61 -47.12
C VAL A 210 -9.23 12.81 -47.91
N SER A 211 -10.19 12.20 -47.22
CA SER A 211 -11.30 11.48 -47.86
C SER A 211 -12.16 12.41 -48.72
N ASN A 212 -12.55 13.58 -48.21
CA ASN A 212 -13.29 14.58 -48.98
C ASN A 212 -12.50 15.09 -50.19
N LYS A 213 -11.17 15.23 -50.08
CA LYS A 213 -10.32 15.60 -51.22
C LYS A 213 -10.31 14.50 -52.27
N LYS A 214 -10.09 13.23 -51.87
CA LYS A 214 -10.15 12.08 -52.78
C LYS A 214 -11.51 11.95 -53.49
N GLN A 215 -12.62 12.15 -52.77
CA GLN A 215 -13.97 12.11 -53.37
C GLN A 215 -14.18 13.25 -54.36
N ARG A 216 -13.66 14.46 -54.09
CA ARG A 216 -13.70 15.57 -55.04
C ARG A 216 -12.87 15.29 -56.29
N ASP A 217 -11.67 14.75 -56.11
CA ASP A 217 -10.77 14.41 -57.21
C ASP A 217 -11.38 13.29 -58.08
N GLN A 218 -12.01 12.28 -57.46
CA GLN A 218 -12.78 11.23 -58.16
C GLN A 218 -13.98 11.80 -58.91
N ALA A 219 -14.80 12.65 -58.28
CA ALA A 219 -15.95 13.27 -58.94
C ALA A 219 -15.54 14.21 -60.08
N ALA A 220 -14.36 14.84 -60.03
CA ALA A 220 -13.81 15.62 -61.12
C ALA A 220 -13.37 14.72 -62.29
N ALA A 221 -12.66 13.63 -62.00
CA ALA A 221 -12.26 12.64 -63.00
C ALA A 221 -13.47 11.97 -63.68
N ASP A 222 -14.51 11.61 -62.92
CA ASP A 222 -15.74 11.02 -63.48
C ASP A 222 -16.47 12.01 -64.40
N LYS A 223 -16.47 13.30 -64.06
CA LYS A 223 -17.02 14.36 -64.93
C LYS A 223 -16.20 14.55 -66.21
N GLU A 224 -14.88 14.48 -66.13
CA GLU A 224 -14.02 14.56 -67.30
C GLU A 224 -14.21 13.35 -68.23
N ILE A 225 -14.34 12.15 -67.68
CA ILE A 225 -14.62 10.91 -68.44
C ILE A 225 -16.00 10.98 -69.09
N LEU A 226 -17.02 11.48 -68.38
CA LEU A 226 -18.36 11.70 -68.95
C LEU A 226 -18.33 12.75 -70.07
N ALA A 227 -17.63 13.86 -69.88
CA ALA A 227 -17.47 14.89 -70.91
C ALA A 227 -16.70 14.38 -72.14
N GLN A 228 -15.70 13.52 -71.96
CA GLN A 228 -15.00 12.84 -73.07
C GLN A 228 -15.93 11.84 -73.78
N ARG A 229 -16.77 11.09 -73.05
CA ARG A 229 -17.78 10.20 -73.65
C ARG A 229 -18.85 10.97 -74.42
N GLU A 230 -19.30 12.13 -73.93
CA GLU A 230 -20.25 12.98 -74.63
C GLU A 230 -19.64 13.62 -75.88
N LYS A 231 -18.37 14.06 -75.82
CA LYS A 231 -17.64 14.53 -77.00
C LYS A 231 -17.47 13.42 -78.04
N ASN A 232 -17.16 12.21 -77.63
CA ASN A 232 -17.05 11.06 -78.55
C ASN A 232 -18.41 10.64 -79.13
N LYS A 233 -19.51 10.73 -78.36
CA LYS A 233 -20.88 10.52 -78.88
C LYS A 233 -21.32 11.60 -79.86
N ASN A 234 -20.99 12.87 -79.59
CA ASN A 234 -21.29 13.96 -80.51
C ASN A 234 -20.43 13.87 -81.78
N ALA A 235 -19.18 13.43 -81.69
CA ALA A 235 -18.34 13.14 -82.85
C ALA A 235 -18.94 11.99 -83.70
N ALA A 236 -19.39 10.90 -83.09
CA ALA A 236 -20.07 9.80 -83.79
C ALA A 236 -21.40 10.24 -84.44
N ALA A 237 -22.19 11.09 -83.79
CA ALA A 237 -23.40 11.67 -84.38
C ALA A 237 -23.13 12.69 -85.50
N THR A 238 -21.91 13.26 -85.55
CA THR A 238 -21.49 14.13 -86.66
C THR A 238 -20.95 13.31 -87.83
N SER A 239 -20.37 12.13 -87.59
CA SER A 239 -19.96 11.16 -88.62
C SER A 239 -21.16 10.48 -89.30
N GLU A 240 -22.24 10.15 -88.57
CA GLU A 240 -23.47 9.59 -89.18
C GLU A 240 -24.19 10.58 -90.12
N ASN A 241 -23.91 11.88 -90.03
CA ASN A 241 -24.48 12.90 -90.93
C ASN A 241 -23.57 13.28 -92.10
N GLN A 242 -22.39 12.67 -92.23
CA GLN A 242 -21.45 12.86 -93.35
C GLN A 242 -21.31 11.61 -94.25
N GLU A 243 -21.78 10.43 -93.85
CA GLU A 243 -21.71 9.19 -94.65
C GLU A 243 -22.82 9.04 -95.72
N ALA A 244 -23.26 10.15 -96.34
CA ALA A 244 -24.15 10.11 -97.50
C ALA A 244 -23.62 10.89 -98.72
N ALA A 245 -22.35 11.28 -98.74
CA ALA A 245 -21.74 11.88 -99.92
C ALA A 245 -20.26 11.50 -100.04
N ASP A 246 -20.03 10.47 -100.87
CA ASP A 246 -19.03 10.42 -101.94
C ASP A 246 -18.24 9.11 -101.93
N VAL A 247 -18.50 8.34 -102.98
CA VAL A 247 -17.91 7.03 -103.30
C VAL A 247 -16.98 7.32 -104.47
N LEU A 248 -15.65 7.23 -104.24
CA LEU A 248 -14.56 6.87 -105.18
C LEU A 248 -13.29 7.70 -104.92
N GLY A 249 -12.17 7.02 -104.67
CA GLY A 249 -10.83 7.63 -104.68
C GLY A 249 -9.77 6.71 -104.07
N GLU A 250 -9.15 5.89 -104.91
CA GLU A 250 -7.90 5.17 -104.62
C GLU A 250 -6.77 6.14 -104.23
N HIS A 251 -5.95 5.80 -103.24
CA HIS A 251 -4.53 5.43 -103.40
C HIS A 251 -3.77 5.40 -102.06
N GLU A 252 -2.93 4.36 -101.98
CA GLU A 252 -1.58 4.30 -101.41
C GLU A 252 -1.33 4.23 -99.90
N ASP A 253 -0.61 3.16 -99.59
CA ASP A 253 0.20 2.89 -98.40
C ASP A 253 1.13 4.07 -98.05
N ASP A 254 1.36 4.28 -96.76
CA ASP A 254 2.73 4.51 -96.27
C ASP A 254 2.84 4.22 -94.76
N ASP A 255 3.94 3.54 -94.42
CA ASP A 255 4.34 3.04 -93.12
C ASP A 255 4.68 4.15 -92.07
N VAL A 256 4.85 3.68 -90.82
CA VAL A 256 5.91 4.05 -89.84
C VAL A 256 5.48 4.70 -88.50
N ILE A 257 5.54 3.87 -87.44
CA ILE A 257 6.22 3.98 -86.12
C ILE A 257 6.13 5.29 -85.30
N PHE A 258 5.59 5.21 -84.07
CA PHE A 258 6.33 5.22 -82.79
C PHE A 258 5.47 4.63 -81.66
#